data_AF-W4JZJ8-F1
#
_entry.id   AF-W4JZJ8-F1
#
_cell.length_a   1.000
_cell.length_b   1.000
_cell.length_c   1.000
_cell.angle_alpha   90.00
_cell.angle_beta   90.00
_cell.angle_gamma   90.00
#
_symmetry.space_group_name_H-M   'P 1'
#
loop_
_entity.id
_entity.type
_entity.pdbx_description
1 polymer ?
#
loop_
_entity_poly.entity_id
_entity_poly.type
_entity_poly.pdbx_seq_one_letter_code
_entity_poly.pdbx_strand_id
1 'polypeptide(L)' 'MDSSASSPPARILPTAIKKLSARAANARLESFLADFEQRSSPLNGGDHTATVQLQKLTLALAEQRHARRGAL' A
#
# COMPACT_ATOMS: atom_id res chain seq x y z
N MET A 1 -2.74 -39.61 -12.77
CA MET A 1 -4.07 -39.02 -12.45
C MET A 1 -3.77 -37.69 -11.77
N ASP A 2 -3.67 -36.63 -12.56
CA ASP A 2 -3.18 -35.34 -12.08
C ASP A 2 -4.37 -34.52 -11.61
N SER A 3 -4.69 -34.64 -10.32
CA SER A 3 -5.82 -33.96 -9.67
C SER A 3 -5.40 -32.62 -9.04
N SER A 4 -4.62 -31.80 -9.75
CA SER A 4 -4.35 -30.40 -9.37
C SER A 4 -5.27 -29.47 -10.15
N ALA A 5 -6.59 -29.72 -10.09
CA ALA A 5 -7.57 -28.72 -10.51
C ALA A 5 -7.51 -27.55 -9.51
N SER A 6 -6.56 -26.64 -9.73
CA SER A 6 -6.42 -25.38 -9.01
C SER A 6 -7.71 -24.61 -9.20
N SER A 7 -8.55 -24.56 -8.16
CA SER A 7 -9.74 -23.72 -8.15
C SER A 7 -9.32 -22.30 -8.54
N PRO A 8 -10.06 -21.61 -9.42
CA PRO A 8 -9.74 -20.24 -9.75
C PRO A 8 -9.70 -19.39 -8.46
N PRO A 9 -8.84 -18.34 -8.41
CA PRO A 9 -8.80 -17.43 -7.27
C PRO A 9 -10.19 -16.86 -6.96
N ALA A 10 -10.43 -16.60 -5.67
CA ALA A 10 -11.67 -15.97 -5.25
C ALA A 10 -11.89 -14.64 -5.99
N ARG A 11 -13.11 -14.43 -6.47
CA ARG A 11 -13.49 -13.18 -7.11
C ARG A 11 -13.80 -12.14 -6.03
N ILE A 12 -13.08 -11.02 -6.06
CA ILE A 12 -13.32 -9.89 -5.16
C ILE A 12 -14.25 -8.90 -5.87
N LEU A 13 -15.42 -8.62 -5.28
CA LEU A 13 -16.37 -7.63 -5.77
C LEU A 13 -16.37 -6.41 -4.84
N PRO A 14 -16.20 -5.18 -5.35
CA PRO A 14 -16.22 -3.99 -4.51
C PRO A 14 -17.63 -3.72 -3.99
N THR A 15 -17.78 -3.55 -2.67
CA THR A 15 -19.06 -3.20 -2.04
C THR A 15 -19.26 -1.68 -1.97
N ALA A 16 -18.18 -0.91 -1.91
CA ALA A 16 -18.20 0.55 -1.91
C ALA A 16 -16.85 1.13 -2.35
N ILE A 17 -16.86 2.38 -2.83
CA ILE A 17 -15.66 3.13 -3.20
C ILE A 17 -15.68 4.48 -2.49
N LYS A 18 -14.56 4.85 -1.85
CA LYS A 18 -14.41 6.15 -1.17
C LYS A 18 -13.09 6.81 -1.58
N LYS A 19 -13.14 8.08 -1.95
CA LYS A 19 -11.95 8.89 -2.22
C LYS A 19 -11.20 9.20 -0.92
N LEU A 20 -9.87 9.17 -0.96
CA LEU A 20 -9.01 9.57 0.14
C LEU A 20 -8.36 10.93 -0.16
N SER A 21 -8.20 11.74 0.87
CA SER A 21 -7.34 12.92 0.79
C SER A 21 -5.86 12.49 0.87
N ALA A 22 -4.95 13.33 0.36
CA ALA A 22 -3.51 13.06 0.44
C ALA A 22 -3.04 12.84 1.90
N ARG A 23 -3.58 13.62 2.85
CA ARG A 23 -3.31 13.44 4.29
C ARG A 23 -3.77 12.07 4.79
N ALA A 24 -4.98 11.66 4.44
CA ALA A 24 -5.52 10.37 4.88
C ALA A 24 -4.80 9.18 4.23
N ALA A 25 -4.37 9.32 2.98
CA ALA A 25 -3.57 8.32 2.28
C ALA A 25 -2.18 8.16 2.94
N ASN A 26 -1.48 9.25 3.19
CA ASN A 26 -0.16 9.25 3.82
C ASN A 26 -0.19 8.63 5.23
N ALA A 27 -1.15 9.02 6.09
CA ALA A 27 -1.30 8.43 7.43
C ALA A 27 -1.58 6.91 7.41
N ARG A 28 -2.35 6.42 6.42
CA ARG A 28 -2.62 4.98 6.26
C ARG A 28 -1.38 4.22 5.80
N LEU A 29 -0.57 4.81 4.91
CA LEU A 29 0.67 4.21 4.44
C LEU A 29 1.71 4.11 5.56
N GLU A 30 1.85 5.15 6.38
CA GLU A 30 2.75 5.14 7.54
C GLU A 30 2.37 4.03 8.53
N SER A 31 1.08 3.93 8.88
CA SER A 31 0.58 2.86 9.76
C SER A 31 0.80 1.47 9.15
N PHE A 32 0.52 1.30 7.85
CA PHE A 32 0.73 0.02 7.18
C PHE A 32 2.20 -0.39 7.19
N LEU A 33 3.12 0.52 6.83
CA LEU A 33 4.54 0.24 6.77
C LEU A 33 5.10 -0.11 8.15
N ALA A 34 4.70 0.62 9.20
CA ALA A 34 5.10 0.31 10.57
C ALA A 34 4.64 -1.10 11.00
N ASP A 35 3.38 -1.44 10.74
CA ASP A 35 2.86 -2.77 11.07
C ASP A 35 3.45 -3.87 10.18
N PHE A 36 3.83 -3.54 8.94
CA PHE A 36 4.41 -4.47 7.99
C PHE A 36 5.84 -4.83 8.40
N GLU A 37 6.67 -3.84 8.73
CA GLU A 37 8.04 -4.02 9.22
C GLU A 37 8.09 -4.86 10.50
N GLN A 38 7.10 -4.69 11.40
CA GLN A 38 6.99 -5.52 12.61
C GLN A 38 6.64 -6.98 12.33
N ARG A 39 5.95 -7.26 11.22
CA ARG A 39 5.49 -8.61 10.85
C ARG A 39 6.41 -9.31 9.85
N SER A 40 7.23 -8.56 9.12
CA SER A 40 8.18 -9.09 8.15
C SER A 40 9.47 -9.57 8.83
N SER A 41 9.45 -10.80 9.36
CA SER A 41 10.68 -11.62 9.37
C SER A 41 11.09 -11.89 7.90
N PRO A 42 12.37 -12.11 7.54
CA PRO A 42 12.92 -11.81 6.21
C PRO A 42 12.24 -12.64 5.11
N LEU A 43 11.17 -12.09 4.54
CA LEU A 43 10.36 -12.68 3.47
C LEU A 43 10.81 -12.07 2.14
N ASN A 44 11.64 -12.83 1.44
CA ASN A 44 11.84 -12.92 -0.01
C ASN A 44 11.44 -11.70 -0.87
N GLY A 45 12.44 -10.97 -1.37
CA GLY A 45 12.54 -10.24 -2.66
C GLY A 45 11.34 -9.43 -3.20
N GLY A 46 10.20 -10.07 -3.46
CA GLY A 46 9.01 -9.45 -4.05
C GLY A 46 8.32 -8.45 -3.10
N ASP A 47 8.24 -8.79 -1.83
CA ASP A 47 7.60 -7.94 -0.81
C ASP A 47 8.43 -6.66 -0.53
N HIS A 48 9.75 -6.72 -0.73
CA HIS A 48 10.63 -5.57 -0.59
C HIS A 48 10.36 -4.49 -1.65
N THR A 49 10.12 -4.91 -2.91
CA THR A 49 9.86 -3.95 -4.00
C THR A 49 8.55 -3.19 -3.76
N ALA A 50 7.49 -3.89 -3.33
CA ALA A 50 6.23 -3.25 -2.96
C ALA A 50 6.41 -2.23 -1.82
N THR A 51 7.17 -2.60 -0.79
CA THR A 51 7.49 -1.73 0.35
C THR A 51 8.21 -0.44 -0.09
N VAL A 52 9.23 -0.56 -0.94
CA VAL A 52 9.97 0.59 -1.49
C VAL A 52 9.05 1.53 -2.29
N GLN A 53 8.13 0.98 -3.08
CA GLN A 53 7.17 1.82 -3.82
C GLN A 53 6.20 2.55 -2.88
N LEU A 54 5.74 1.90 -1.81
CA LEU A 54 4.90 2.53 -0.80
C LEU A 54 5.64 3.63 -0.04
N GLN A 55 6.92 3.43 0.29
CA GLN A 55 7.77 4.47 0.88
C GLN A 55 7.92 5.69 -0.04
N LYS A 56 8.18 5.48 -1.33
CA LYS A 56 8.23 6.55 -2.34
C LYS A 56 6.90 7.31 -2.43
N LEU A 57 5.78 6.60 -2.37
CA LEU A 57 4.46 7.22 -2.37
C LEU A 57 4.21 8.07 -1.12
N THR A 58 4.64 7.60 0.06
CA THR A 58 4.56 8.37 1.32
C THR A 58 5.29 9.71 1.19
N LEU A 59 6.50 9.72 0.62
CA LEU A 59 7.28 10.93 0.37
C LEU A 59 6.56 11.88 -0.61
N ALA A 60 6.09 11.37 -1.75
CA ALA A 60 5.39 12.18 -2.75
C ALA A 60 4.11 12.83 -2.19
N LEU A 61 3.36 12.12 -1.35
CA LEU A 61 2.16 12.66 -0.69
C LEU A 61 2.49 13.76 0.33
N ALA A 62 3.62 13.62 1.04
CA ALA A 62 4.10 14.66 1.95
C ALA A 62 4.52 15.92 1.17
N GLU A 63 5.31 15.77 0.11
CA GLU A 63 5.73 16.86 -0.77
C GLU A 63 4.53 17.60 -1.38
N GLN A 64 3.55 16.87 -1.91
CA GLN A 64 2.32 17.47 -2.46
C GLN A 64 1.60 18.33 -1.40
N ARG A 65 1.58 17.88 -0.15
CA ARG A 65 0.98 18.64 0.95
C ARG A 65 1.79 19.89 1.28
N HIS A 66 3.11 19.81 1.32
CA HIS A 66 3.98 20.96 1.55
C HIS A 66 3.85 22.01 0.44
N ALA A 67 3.88 21.59 -0.83
CA ALA A 67 3.67 22.47 -1.98
C ALA A 67 2.32 23.18 -1.93
N ARG A 68 1.24 22.47 -1.57
CA ARG A 68 -0.09 23.09 -1.39
C ARG A 68 -0.17 24.08 -0.23
N ARG A 69 0.71 23.97 0.78
CA ARG A 69 0.75 24.89 1.92
C ARG A 69 1.62 26.11 1.66
N GLY A 70 2.62 26.02 0.78
CA GLY A 70 3.47 27.15 0.39
C GLY A 70 2.96 27.96 -0.81
N ALA A 71 1.87 27.51 -1.45
CA ALA A 71 1.20 28.21 -2.55
C ALA A 71 0.00 29.07 -2.09
N LEU A 72 -0.14 29.29 -0.78
CA LEU A 72 -1.13 30.15 -0.12
C LEU A 72 -0.41 31.30 0.57
#